data_AF-A0A075GSZ3-F1
#
_entry.id   AF-A0A075GSZ3-F1
#
_cell.length_a   1.000
_cell.length_b   1.000
_cell.length_c   1.000
_cell.angle_alpha   90.00
_cell.angle_beta   90.00
_cell.angle_gamma   90.00
#
_symmetry.space_group_name_H-M   'P 1'
#
loop_
_entity.id
_entity.type
_entity.pdbx_description
1 polymer ?
#
loop_
_entity_poly.entity_id
_entity_poly.type
_entity_poly.pdbx_seq_one_letter_code
_entity_poly.pdbx_strand_id
1 'polypeptide(L)' 'MSIYLAKLAKLHPVSAICEMMDAETYAALSVEKAKKYAKENAIPFIDGKELYEFSKVR' A
#
# COMPACT_ATOMS: atom_id res chain seq x y z
N MET A 1 3.72 0.41 -8.25
CA MET A 1 3.95 -0.30 -6.98
C MET A 1 3.36 -1.71 -6.96
N SER A 2 2.06 -1.89 -7.17
CA SER A 2 1.38 -3.19 -6.97
C SER A 2 1.92 -4.35 -7.82
N ILE A 3 2.17 -4.13 -9.12
CA ILE A 3 2.78 -5.13 -10.01
C ILE A 3 4.21 -5.48 -9.59
N TYR A 4 4.97 -4.50 -9.09
CA TYR A 4 6.34 -4.72 -8.60
C TYR A 4 6.33 -5.59 -7.34
N LEU A 5 5.43 -5.32 -6.39
CA LEU A 5 5.22 -6.15 -5.21
C LEU A 5 4.82 -7.58 -5.57
N ALA A 6 3.89 -7.75 -6.53
CA ALA A 6 3.50 -9.08 -7.01
C ALA A 6 4.69 -9.86 -7.59
N LYS A 7 5.55 -9.19 -8.38
CA LYS A 7 6.80 -9.79 -8.89
C LYS A 7 7.79 -10.14 -7.78
N LEU A 8 7.99 -9.26 -6.80
CA LEU A 8 8.85 -9.52 -5.64
C LEU A 8 8.40 -10.76 -4.84
N ALA A 9 7.08 -10.93 -4.72
CA ALA A 9 6.47 -12.09 -4.07
C ALA A 9 6.48 -13.37 -4.94
N LYS A 10 7.06 -13.34 -6.15
CA LYS A 10 7.05 -14.44 -7.14
C LYS A 10 5.62 -14.87 -7.54
N LEU A 11 4.68 -13.92 -7.57
CA LEU A 11 3.31 -14.12 -8.04
C LEU A 11 3.15 -13.67 -9.50
N HIS A 12 2.01 -14.01 -10.10
CA HIS A 12 1.64 -13.46 -11.41
C HIS A 12 1.55 -11.93 -11.33
N PRO A 13 2.01 -11.20 -12.36
CA PRO A 13 2.08 -9.73 -12.34
C PRO A 13 0.68 -9.12 -12.59
N VAL A 14 -0.25 -9.40 -11.69
CA VAL A 14 -1.63 -8.91 -11.70
C VAL A 14 -1.99 -8.53 -10.26
N SER A 15 -2.67 -7.41 -10.08
CA SER A 15 -3.07 -6.90 -8.77
C SER A 15 -4.38 -6.14 -8.86
N ALA A 16 -5.23 -6.25 -7.84
CA ALA A 16 -6.32 -5.30 -7.62
C ALA A 16 -5.86 -4.19 -6.66
N ILE A 17 -6.32 -2.97 -6.90
CA ILE A 17 -6.09 -1.81 -6.03
C ILE A 17 -7.41 -1.08 -5.83
N CYS A 18 -7.58 -0.44 -4.67
CA CYS A 18 -8.72 0.42 -4.36
C CYS A 18 -8.27 1.45 -3.31
N GLU A 19 -8.72 2.69 -3.44
CA GLU A 19 -8.45 3.75 -2.47
C GLU A 19 -9.14 3.46 -1.13
N MET A 20 -8.44 3.72 -0.04
CA MET A 20 -9.05 3.70 1.28
C MET A 20 -9.86 4.99 1.49
N MET A 21 -11.15 4.83 1.78
CA MET A 21 -12.08 5.93 2.03
C MET A 21 -12.36 6.06 3.53
N ASP A 22 -12.52 7.29 4.00
CA ASP A 22 -13.01 7.59 5.35
C ASP A 22 -14.55 7.55 5.36
N ALA A 23 -15.12 6.66 6.17
CA ALA A 23 -16.57 6.45 6.25
C ALA A 23 -17.32 7.64 6.91
N GLU A 24 -16.63 8.50 7.65
CA GLU A 24 -17.25 9.66 8.32
C GLU A 24 -17.36 10.85 7.37
N THR A 25 -16.31 11.10 6.59
CA THR A 25 -16.17 12.29 5.74
C THR A 25 -16.42 12.01 4.26
N TYR A 26 -16.46 10.73 3.87
CA TYR A 26 -16.51 10.27 2.48
C TYR A 26 -15.34 10.78 1.62
N ALA A 27 -14.24 11.19 2.26
CA ALA A 27 -13.02 11.61 1.60
C ALA A 27 -11.98 10.48 1.60
N ALA A 28 -10.82 10.73 1.01
CA ALA A 28 -9.67 9.83 1.16
C ALA A 28 -9.26 9.72 2.64
N LEU A 29 -8.94 8.50 3.08
CA LEU A 29 -8.50 8.24 4.44
C LEU A 29 -7.15 8.92 4.72
N SER A 30 -7.00 9.57 5.88
CA SER A 30 -5.71 10.16 6.27
C SER A 30 -4.65 9.08 6.49
N VAL A 31 -3.38 9.44 6.35
CA VAL A 31 -2.24 8.52 6.52
C VAL A 31 -2.19 7.94 7.93
N GLU A 32 -2.53 8.74 8.95
CA GLU A 32 -2.56 8.33 10.36
C GLU A 32 -3.67 7.30 10.60
N LYS A 33 -4.87 7.55 10.06
CA LYS A 33 -5.99 6.58 10.11
C LYS A 33 -5.63 5.30 9.35
N ALA A 34 -4.97 5.39 8.20
CA ALA A 34 -4.51 4.24 7.42
C ALA A 34 -3.45 3.41 8.18
N LYS A 35 -2.46 4.04 8.82
CA LYS A 35 -1.45 3.37 9.66
C LYS A 35 -2.08 2.66 10.86
N LYS A 36 -3.06 3.31 11.52
CA LYS A 36 -3.81 2.70 12.61
C LYS A 36 -4.57 1.46 12.14
N TYR A 37 -5.35 1.59 11.06
CA TYR A 37 -6.10 0.48 10.47
C TYR A 37 -5.18 -0.68 10.09
N ALA A 38 -4.04 -0.39 9.46
CA ALA A 38 -3.06 -1.37 9.05
C ALA A 38 -2.50 -2.15 10.25
N LYS A 39 -2.16 -1.46 11.35
CA LYS A 39 -1.71 -2.09 12.61
C LYS A 39 -2.77 -2.98 13.23
N GLU A 40 -4.02 -2.52 13.30
CA GLU A 40 -5.14 -3.26 13.89
C GLU A 40 -5.50 -4.52 13.11
N ASN A 41 -5.25 -4.53 11.79
CA ASN A 41 -5.58 -5.64 10.90
C ASN A 41 -4.37 -6.46 10.43
N ALA A 42 -3.19 -6.25 11.04
CA ALA A 42 -1.94 -6.92 10.66
C ALA A 42 -1.57 -6.79 9.16
N ILE A 43 -1.86 -5.63 8.57
CA ILE A 43 -1.51 -5.28 7.20
C ILE A 43 -0.20 -4.48 7.20
N PRO A 44 0.82 -4.87 6.42
CA PRO A 44 2.02 -4.06 6.26
C PRO A 44 1.69 -2.70 5.63
N PHE A 45 2.13 -1.62 6.28
CA PHE A 45 2.09 -0.27 5.71
C PHE A 45 3.45 0.03 5.08
N ILE A 46 3.48 0.32 3.78
CA ILE A 46 4.71 0.59 3.03
C ILE A 46 4.54 1.88 2.25
N ASP A 47 5.52 2.78 2.34
CA ASP A 47 5.54 4.01 1.55
C ASP A 47 6.12 3.76 0.15
N GLY A 48 5.63 4.49 -0.85
CA GLY A 48 6.14 4.36 -2.22
C GLY A 48 7.61 4.73 -2.36
N LYS A 49 8.11 5.66 -1.55
CA LYS A 49 9.52 6.05 -1.49
C LYS A 49 10.39 4.92 -0.97
N GLU A 50 9.95 4.21 0.07
CA GLU A 50 10.67 3.03 0.61
C GLU A 50 10.83 1.96 -0.48
N LEU A 51 9.78 1.71 -1.27
CA LEU A 51 9.85 0.76 -2.39
C LEU A 51 10.74 1.24 -3.52
N TYR A 52 10.71 2.53 -3.83
CA TYR A 52 11.56 3.11 -4.86
C TYR A 52 13.04 2.96 -4.48
N GLU A 53 13.40 3.33 -3.27
CA GLU A 53 14.77 3.18 -2.73
C GLU A 53 15.20 1.71 -2.68
N PHE A 54 14.29 0.80 -2.29
CA PHE A 54 14.54 -0.64 -2.30
C PHE A 54 14.78 -1.20 -3.71
N SER A 55 14.09 -0.66 -4.72
CA SER A 55 14.15 -1.18 -6.08
C SER A 55 15.51 -1.02 -6.76
N LYS A 56 16.37 -0.12 -6.25
CA LYS A 56 17.67 0.24 -6.83
C LYS A 56 17.60 0.64 -8.32
N VAL A 57 16.41 0.99 -8.81
CA VAL A 57 16.22 1.54 -10.15
C VAL A 57 16.88 2.92 -10.14
N ARG A 58 17.91 3.07 -10.98
CA ARG A 58 18.60 4.33 -11.22
C ARG A 58 17.92 5.10 -12.35
#